data_AF-A0A556QWN7-F1
#
_entry.id   AF-A0A556QWN7-F1
#
_cell.length_a   1.000
_cell.length_b   1.000
_cell.length_c   1.000
_cell.angle_alpha   90.00
_cell.angle_beta   90.00
_cell.angle_gamma   90.00
#
_symmetry.space_group_name_H-M   'P 1'
#
loop_
_entity.id
_entity.type
_entity.pdbx_description
1 polymer ?
#
loop_
_entity_poly.entity_id
_entity_poly.type
_entity_poly.pdbx_seq_one_letter_code
_entity_poly.pdbx_strand_id
1 'polypeptide(L)'
;MRISFDLFDLEPSYSSEILDYAFIICTMIHEFGHYLEMHNDQQSSLRGDSILKINSIVRKFKTMSESNAEREGAYVTEYAKTSWDEDFADTFAYFVLLDECPEPGVSILGDKVRLFYKYPEFVEIRESIRANIRKLGIHPNMSRDELKKLDIYPSTSDTN
;
A
#
# COMPACT_ATOMS: atom_id res chain seq x y z
N MET A 1 26.80 -1.19 12.67
CA MET A 1 25.60 -1.43 13.50
C MET A 1 24.50 -1.91 12.56
N ARG A 2 24.21 -3.22 12.57
CA ARG A 2 23.14 -3.84 11.79
C ARG A 2 21.96 -3.91 12.76
N ILE A 3 20.86 -3.20 12.47
CA ILE A 3 19.62 -3.39 13.21
C ILE A 3 18.85 -4.43 12.41
N SER A 4 18.80 -5.66 12.90
CA SER A 4 17.88 -6.69 12.43
C SER A 4 16.68 -6.65 13.36
N PHE A 5 15.51 -6.24 12.85
CA PHE A 5 14.27 -6.37 13.58
C PHE A 5 13.69 -7.74 13.27
N ASP A 6 13.75 -8.63 14.27
CA ASP A 6 13.02 -9.89 14.26
C ASP A 6 11.57 -9.61 14.71
N LEU A 7 10.65 -10.40 14.16
CA LEU A 7 9.19 -10.26 14.21
C LEU A 7 8.54 -10.23 15.63
N PHE A 8 9.33 -10.23 16.69
CA PHE A 8 8.87 -10.12 18.08
C PHE A 8 8.66 -8.68 18.56
N ASP A 9 9.16 -7.67 17.83
CA ASP A 9 8.96 -6.26 18.18
C ASP A 9 7.67 -5.65 17.58
N LEU A 10 6.86 -6.45 16.88
CA LEU A 10 5.63 -6.03 16.17
C LEU A 10 4.34 -6.60 16.80
N GLU A 11 4.30 -6.80 18.11
CA GLU A 11 3.03 -6.96 18.82
C GLU A 11 2.40 -5.56 18.96
N PRO A 12 1.28 -5.25 18.28
CA PRO A 12 0.65 -3.94 18.38
C PRO A 12 0.00 -3.83 19.75
N SER A 13 0.76 -3.38 20.74
CA SER A 13 0.15 -2.85 21.96
C SER A 13 -0.40 -1.46 21.64
N TYR A 14 -1.70 -1.38 21.36
CA TYR A 14 -2.49 -0.13 21.39
C TYR A 14 -2.49 0.54 22.79
N SER A 15 -1.56 0.19 23.68
CA SER A 15 -1.56 0.57 25.09
C SER A 15 -0.43 1.52 25.48
N SER A 16 0.26 2.15 24.53
CA SER A 16 1.21 3.20 24.87
C SER A 16 1.23 4.26 23.78
N GLU A 17 1.42 5.51 24.18
CA GLU A 17 1.60 6.69 23.32
C GLU A 17 2.90 6.62 22.48
N ILE A 18 3.32 5.41 22.10
CA ILE A 18 4.53 5.11 21.34
C ILE A 18 4.12 4.92 19.88
N LEU A 19 4.60 5.85 19.04
CA LEU A 19 4.40 5.83 17.61
C LEU A 19 5.36 4.78 16.99
N ASP A 20 4.81 3.67 16.51
CA ASP A 20 5.57 2.64 15.80
C ASP A 20 6.05 3.17 14.44
N TYR A 21 7.34 2.98 14.13
CA TYR A 21 7.91 3.34 12.83
C TYR A 21 7.24 2.60 11.67
N ALA A 22 6.77 1.37 11.88
CA ALA A 22 6.03 0.63 10.86
C ALA A 22 4.73 1.34 10.48
N PHE A 23 4.02 1.88 11.48
CA PHE A 23 2.82 2.68 11.30
C PHE A 23 3.11 3.95 10.50
N ILE A 24 4.10 4.76 10.92
CA ILE A 24 4.48 5.99 10.21
C ILE A 24 4.82 5.71 8.75
N ILE A 25 5.62 4.67 8.49
CA ILE A 25 6.08 4.36 7.14
C ILE A 25 4.91 3.93 6.27
N CYS A 26 4.01 3.09 6.79
CA CYS A 26 2.86 2.68 6.01
C CYS A 26 1.93 3.87 5.71
N THR A 27 1.67 4.75 6.70
CA THR A 27 0.93 6.00 6.47
C THR A 27 1.62 6.87 5.43
N MET A 28 2.94 7.07 5.51
CA MET A 28 3.67 7.85 4.51
C MET A 28 3.56 7.27 3.09
N ILE A 29 3.59 5.94 2.97
CA ILE A 29 3.45 5.27 1.66
C ILE A 29 2.01 5.36 1.16
N HIS A 30 1.02 5.23 2.05
CA HIS A 30 -0.40 5.43 1.74
C HIS A 30 -0.65 6.84 1.19
N GLU A 31 -0.19 7.88 1.88
CA GLU A 31 -0.32 9.28 1.42
C GLU A 31 0.42 9.52 0.10
N PHE A 32 1.54 8.84 -0.13
CA PHE A 32 2.20 8.86 -1.42
C PHE A 32 1.38 8.16 -2.51
N GLY A 33 0.59 7.15 -2.16
CA GLY A 33 -0.45 6.58 -3.02
C GLY A 33 -1.44 7.65 -3.48
N HIS A 34 -1.99 8.45 -2.57
CA HIS A 34 -2.85 9.60 -2.94
C HIS A 34 -2.14 10.60 -3.85
N TYR A 35 -0.85 10.87 -3.63
CA TYR A 35 -0.09 11.72 -4.55
C TYR A 35 -0.03 11.18 -5.99
N LEU A 36 0.04 9.85 -6.16
CA LEU A 36 0.11 9.20 -7.47
C LEU A 36 -1.21 9.23 -8.25
N GLU A 37 -2.36 9.28 -7.57
CA GLU A 37 -3.67 9.42 -8.22
C GLU A 37 -4.01 10.87 -8.61
N MET A 38 -3.38 11.87 -7.98
CA MET A 38 -3.69 13.28 -8.27
C MET A 38 -3.47 13.63 -9.75
N HIS A 39 -4.56 13.88 -10.47
CA HIS A 39 -4.52 14.29 -11.86
C HIS A 39 -4.31 15.80 -11.99
N ASN A 40 -3.08 16.32 -11.82
CA ASN A 40 -2.71 17.72 -12.20
C ASN A 40 -1.20 17.99 -12.10
N ASP A 41 -0.78 19.18 -12.55
CA ASP A 41 0.57 19.81 -12.48
C ASP A 41 1.25 19.78 -11.09
N GLN A 42 0.55 19.31 -10.06
CA GLN A 42 1.08 19.02 -8.72
C GLN A 42 1.99 17.78 -8.70
N GLN A 43 1.93 16.93 -9.74
CA GLN A 43 2.91 15.88 -10.02
C GLN A 43 4.21 16.40 -10.66
N SER A 44 4.66 17.61 -10.29
CA SER A 44 5.79 18.31 -10.91
C SER A 44 7.13 17.56 -10.83
N SER A 45 7.23 16.56 -9.95
CA SER A 45 8.40 15.69 -9.78
C SER A 45 8.42 14.47 -10.73
N LEU A 46 7.32 14.17 -11.42
CA LEU A 46 7.22 13.05 -12.36
C LEU A 46 7.51 13.52 -13.80
N ARG A 47 8.22 12.71 -14.59
CA ARG A 47 8.45 13.00 -16.03
C ARG A 47 7.15 12.80 -16.82
N GLY A 48 6.90 13.66 -17.81
CA GLY A 48 5.64 13.69 -18.59
C GLY A 48 5.19 12.34 -19.18
N ASP A 49 6.11 11.53 -19.70
CA ASP A 49 5.79 10.20 -20.25
C ASP A 49 5.37 9.20 -19.15
N SER A 50 5.97 9.30 -17.96
CA SER A 50 5.62 8.47 -16.79
C SER A 50 4.24 8.85 -16.25
N ILE A 51 3.89 10.14 -16.26
CA ILE A 51 2.58 10.65 -15.80
C ILE A 51 1.44 10.03 -16.61
N LEU A 52 1.56 10.00 -17.94
CA LEU A 52 0.50 9.43 -18.80
C LEU A 52 0.27 7.95 -18.52
N LYS A 53 1.34 7.20 -18.26
CA LYS A 53 1.26 5.78 -17.93
C LYS A 53 0.69 5.55 -16.52
N ILE A 54 1.13 6.30 -15.53
CA ILE A 54 0.59 6.27 -14.17
C ILE A 54 -0.91 6.57 -14.20
N ASN A 55 -1.33 7.64 -14.88
CA ASN A 55 -2.74 7.99 -15.04
C ASN A 55 -3.56 6.88 -15.72
N SER A 56 -2.98 6.15 -16.66
CA SER A 56 -3.64 4.99 -17.29
C SER A 56 -3.89 3.86 -16.30
N ILE A 57 -2.95 3.64 -15.37
CA ILE A 57 -3.04 2.60 -14.34
C ILE A 57 -4.04 2.99 -13.27
N VAL A 58 -3.99 4.23 -12.79
CA VAL A 58 -4.95 4.78 -11.82
C VAL A 58 -6.38 4.61 -12.34
N ARG A 59 -6.64 4.97 -13.61
CA ARG A 59 -7.96 4.74 -14.23
C ARG A 59 -8.37 3.25 -14.26
N LYS A 60 -7.45 2.35 -14.60
CA LYS A 60 -7.72 0.91 -14.60
C LYS A 60 -8.00 0.39 -13.19
N PHE A 61 -7.23 0.85 -12.21
CA PHE A 61 -7.42 0.49 -10.82
C PHE A 61 -8.78 0.96 -10.33
N LYS A 62 -9.16 2.21 -10.60
CA LYS A 62 -10.48 2.75 -10.27
C LYS A 62 -11.60 1.85 -10.78
N THR A 63 -11.57 1.46 -12.05
CA THR A 63 -12.56 0.53 -12.61
C THR A 63 -12.55 -0.84 -11.91
N MET A 64 -11.37 -1.36 -11.54
CA MET A 64 -11.28 -2.61 -10.76
C MET A 64 -11.85 -2.46 -9.35
N SER A 65 -11.61 -1.34 -8.67
CA SER A 65 -12.14 -1.07 -7.34
C SER A 65 -13.66 -0.96 -7.36
N GLU A 66 -14.20 -0.08 -8.22
CA GLU A 66 -15.65 0.16 -8.35
C GLU A 66 -16.41 -1.11 -8.75
N SER A 67 -15.87 -1.90 -9.68
CA SER A 67 -16.52 -3.15 -10.12
C SER A 67 -16.51 -4.28 -9.08
N ASN A 68 -15.70 -4.17 -8.03
CA ASN A 68 -15.60 -5.17 -6.97
C ASN A 68 -16.05 -4.63 -5.60
N ALA A 69 -16.80 -3.52 -5.57
CA ALA A 69 -17.09 -2.80 -4.32
C ALA A 69 -17.82 -3.64 -3.26
N GLU A 70 -18.69 -4.56 -3.70
CA GLU A 70 -19.46 -5.44 -2.82
C GLU A 70 -18.78 -6.80 -2.57
N ARG A 71 -17.58 -7.02 -3.09
CA ARG A 71 -16.92 -8.33 -3.06
C ARG A 71 -16.10 -8.50 -1.78
N GLU A 72 -16.39 -9.57 -1.07
CA GLU A 72 -15.64 -9.95 0.13
C GLU A 72 -14.17 -10.25 -0.21
N GLY A 73 -13.24 -9.81 0.64
CA GLY A 73 -11.80 -9.98 0.42
C GLY A 73 -11.22 -9.17 -0.74
N ALA A 74 -11.95 -8.17 -1.26
CA ALA A 74 -11.43 -7.25 -2.27
C ALA A 74 -10.45 -6.21 -1.71
N TYR A 75 -10.52 -5.89 -0.42
CA TYR A 75 -9.83 -4.74 0.17
C TYR A 75 -8.71 -5.15 1.13
N VAL A 76 -7.71 -4.28 1.30
CA VAL A 76 -6.63 -4.47 2.27
C VAL A 76 -7.15 -4.29 3.70
N THR A 77 -7.95 -3.23 3.91
CA THR A 77 -8.54 -2.84 5.20
C THR A 77 -10.02 -2.52 5.05
N GLU A 78 -10.73 -2.31 6.17
CA GLU A 78 -12.08 -1.73 6.14
C GLU A 78 -12.07 -0.26 5.69
N TYR A 79 -11.00 0.48 6.01
CA TYR A 79 -10.85 1.88 5.61
C TYR A 79 -10.74 2.02 4.08
N ALA A 80 -10.03 1.11 3.42
CA ALA A 80 -9.96 1.00 1.97
C ALA A 80 -11.34 0.85 1.28
N LYS A 81 -12.38 0.41 2.00
CA LYS A 81 -13.74 0.29 1.44
C LYS A 81 -14.46 1.63 1.32
N THR A 82 -13.97 2.68 1.98
CA THR A 82 -14.66 3.96 2.08
C THR A 82 -14.72 4.70 0.74
N SER A 83 -13.68 4.58 -0.08
CA SER A 83 -13.64 5.14 -1.44
C SER A 83 -12.63 4.39 -2.32
N TRP A 84 -12.71 4.59 -3.64
CA TRP A 84 -11.75 3.99 -4.57
C TRP A 84 -10.34 4.62 -4.44
N ASP A 85 -10.27 5.87 -3.99
CA ASP A 85 -9.04 6.61 -3.76
C ASP A 85 -8.28 6.01 -2.56
N GLU A 86 -8.99 5.72 -1.45
CA GLU A 86 -8.43 5.02 -0.28
C GLU A 86 -8.03 3.58 -0.61
N ASP A 87 -8.83 2.87 -1.41
CA ASP A 87 -8.49 1.54 -1.90
C ASP A 87 -7.18 1.54 -2.69
N PHE A 88 -6.99 2.56 -3.53
CA PHE A 88 -5.76 2.73 -4.29
C PHE A 88 -4.56 2.96 -3.37
N ALA A 89 -4.67 3.89 -2.42
CA ALA A 89 -3.61 4.23 -1.48
C ALA A 89 -3.19 3.04 -0.61
N ASP A 90 -4.16 2.33 -0.02
CA ASP A 90 -3.91 1.13 0.80
C ASP A 90 -3.34 -0.02 -0.03
N THR A 91 -3.89 -0.29 -1.21
CA THR A 91 -3.38 -1.36 -2.07
C THR A 91 -1.97 -1.04 -2.59
N PHE A 92 -1.66 0.23 -2.82
CA PHE A 92 -0.32 0.69 -3.18
C PHE A 92 0.66 0.49 -2.02
N ALA A 93 0.30 0.88 -0.80
CA ALA A 93 1.13 0.65 0.38
C ALA A 93 1.39 -0.85 0.61
N TYR A 94 0.34 -1.66 0.47
CA TYR A 94 0.44 -3.12 0.50
C TYR A 94 1.40 -3.64 -0.58
N PHE A 95 1.30 -3.16 -1.82
CA PHE A 95 2.20 -3.55 -2.92
C PHE A 95 3.69 -3.24 -2.63
N VAL A 96 3.97 -2.09 -2.01
CA VAL A 96 5.35 -1.68 -1.70
C VAL A 96 5.97 -2.56 -0.61
N LEU A 97 5.20 -2.88 0.43
CA LEU A 97 5.66 -3.62 1.61
C LEU A 97 5.57 -5.14 1.46
N LEU A 98 4.76 -5.63 0.53
CA LEU A 98 4.62 -7.06 0.26
C LEU A 98 5.91 -7.63 -0.34
N ASP A 99 6.34 -8.78 0.15
CA ASP A 99 7.56 -9.43 -0.35
C ASP A 99 7.38 -9.99 -1.77
N GLU A 100 6.31 -10.76 -1.98
CA GLU A 100 6.08 -11.52 -3.19
C GLU A 100 4.84 -11.07 -3.98
N CYS A 101 4.91 -11.17 -5.30
CA CYS A 101 3.77 -10.90 -6.17
C CYS A 101 2.69 -11.98 -5.97
N PRO A 102 1.42 -11.63 -5.71
CA PRO A 102 0.35 -12.61 -5.56
C PRO A 102 0.12 -13.43 -6.83
N GLU A 103 -0.36 -14.66 -6.66
CA GLU A 103 -0.79 -15.52 -7.76
C GLU A 103 -2.06 -14.97 -8.45
N PRO A 104 -2.15 -15.04 -9.79
CA PRO A 104 -3.31 -14.54 -10.54
C PRO A 104 -4.59 -15.31 -10.19
N GLY A 105 -5.71 -14.58 -10.06
CA GLY A 105 -7.04 -15.18 -9.92
C GLY A 105 -7.32 -15.86 -8.58
N VAL A 106 -6.40 -15.78 -7.60
CA VAL A 106 -6.59 -16.33 -6.26
C VAL A 106 -7.43 -15.40 -5.38
N SER A 107 -7.27 -14.08 -5.52
CA SER A 107 -8.12 -13.10 -4.84
C SER A 107 -8.19 -11.78 -5.60
N ILE A 108 -9.29 -11.04 -5.41
CA ILE A 108 -9.50 -9.71 -6.03
C ILE A 108 -8.41 -8.73 -5.57
N LEU A 109 -8.11 -8.70 -4.26
CA LEU A 109 -6.98 -7.94 -3.74
C LEU A 109 -5.66 -8.31 -4.44
N GLY A 110 -5.41 -9.62 -4.62
CA GLY A 110 -4.22 -10.10 -5.34
C GLY A 110 -4.17 -9.57 -6.76
N ASP A 111 -5.27 -9.63 -7.50
CA ASP A 111 -5.33 -9.11 -8.87
C ASP A 111 -5.14 -7.58 -8.94
N LYS A 112 -5.62 -6.82 -7.95
CA LYS A 112 -5.34 -5.39 -7.83
C LYS A 112 -3.86 -5.11 -7.60
N VAL A 113 -3.22 -5.82 -6.66
CA VAL A 113 -1.76 -5.71 -6.43
C VAL A 113 -0.97 -6.05 -7.68
N ARG A 114 -1.37 -7.13 -8.37
CA ARG A 114 -0.75 -7.55 -9.64
C ARG A 114 -0.90 -6.53 -10.76
N LEU A 115 -1.88 -5.63 -10.69
CA LEU A 115 -1.99 -4.54 -11.65
C LEU A 115 -0.71 -3.71 -11.62
N PHE A 116 -0.20 -3.34 -10.44
CA PHE A 116 1.04 -2.56 -10.29
C PHE A 116 2.27 -3.27 -10.86
N TYR A 117 2.41 -4.58 -10.61
CA TYR A 117 3.51 -5.39 -11.17
C TYR A 117 3.54 -5.44 -12.71
N LYS A 118 2.41 -5.17 -13.39
CA LYS A 118 2.36 -5.15 -14.86
C LYS A 118 2.94 -3.87 -15.47
N TYR A 119 3.29 -2.87 -14.66
CA TYR A 119 3.79 -1.58 -15.13
C TYR A 119 5.15 -1.26 -14.53
N PRO A 120 6.20 -1.14 -15.38
CA PRO A 120 7.55 -0.85 -14.93
C PRO A 120 7.64 0.40 -14.04
N GLU A 121 6.84 1.43 -14.31
CA GLU A 121 6.86 2.69 -13.56
C GLU A 121 6.52 2.50 -12.08
N PHE A 122 5.54 1.64 -11.76
CA PHE A 122 5.18 1.32 -10.37
C PHE A 122 6.22 0.42 -9.71
N VAL A 123 6.83 -0.49 -10.46
CA VAL A 123 7.93 -1.34 -9.97
C VAL A 123 9.16 -0.47 -9.63
N GLU A 124 9.50 0.50 -10.48
CA GLU A 124 10.59 1.46 -10.22
C GLU A 124 10.32 2.32 -8.99
N ILE A 125 9.09 2.82 -8.83
CA ILE A 125 8.66 3.56 -7.63
C ILE A 125 8.82 2.68 -6.38
N ARG A 126 8.32 1.44 -6.43
CA ARG A 126 8.43 0.47 -5.33
C ARG A 126 9.90 0.24 -4.94
N GLU A 127 10.77 -0.04 -5.90
CA GLU A 127 12.18 -0.28 -5.62
C GLU A 127 12.88 0.95 -5.05
N SER A 128 12.53 2.15 -5.53
CA SER A 128 13.03 3.42 -4.97
C SER A 128 12.62 3.62 -3.51
N ILE A 129 11.33 3.42 -3.19
CA ILE A 129 10.82 3.51 -1.82
C ILE A 129 11.52 2.48 -0.93
N ARG A 130 11.56 1.21 -1.36
CA ARG A 130 12.21 0.10 -0.62
C ARG A 130 13.68 0.38 -0.38
N ALA A 131 14.41 0.92 -1.36
CA ALA A 131 15.81 1.30 -1.19
C ALA A 131 15.99 2.40 -0.13
N ASN A 132 15.07 3.37 -0.06
CA ASN A 132 15.15 4.47 0.90
C ASN A 132 14.81 4.02 2.32
N ILE A 133 13.75 3.25 2.52
CA ILE A 133 13.39 2.76 3.86
C ILE A 133 14.40 1.74 4.39
N ARG A 134 15.10 0.98 3.53
CA ARG A 134 16.25 0.16 3.94
C ARG A 134 17.42 0.99 4.47
N LYS A 135 17.65 2.20 3.96
CA LYS A 135 18.66 3.13 4.52
C LYS A 135 18.28 3.61 5.92
N LEU A 136 16.99 3.60 6.25
CA LEU A 136 16.46 3.91 7.57
C LEU A 136 16.46 2.68 8.51
N GLY A 137 16.89 1.50 8.03
CA GLY A 137 16.92 0.26 8.80
C GLY A 137 15.62 -0.56 8.76
N ILE A 138 14.67 -0.20 7.89
CA ILE A 138 13.41 -0.93 7.73
C ILE A 138 13.49 -1.93 6.57
N HIS A 139 13.00 -3.14 6.80
CA HIS A 139 12.98 -4.22 5.82
C HIS A 139 11.56 -4.42 5.24
N PRO A 140 11.29 -4.00 3.99
CA PRO A 140 9.96 -4.01 3.39
C PRO A 140 9.58 -5.36 2.77
N ASN A 141 10.06 -6.45 3.33
CA ASN A 141 9.85 -7.80 2.80
C ASN A 141 8.82 -8.51 3.68
N MET A 142 7.66 -7.88 3.87
CA MET A 142 6.63 -8.41 4.76
C MET A 142 5.82 -9.48 4.02
N SER A 143 5.63 -10.62 4.67
CA SER A 143 4.69 -11.65 4.24
C SER A 143 3.25 -11.16 4.36
N ARG A 144 2.32 -11.85 3.68
CA ARG A 144 0.90 -11.53 3.73
C ARG A 144 0.34 -11.58 5.16
N ASP A 145 0.87 -12.47 5.99
CA ASP A 145 0.40 -12.65 7.37
C ASP A 145 0.93 -11.56 8.30
N GLU A 146 2.15 -11.04 8.06
CA GLU A 146 2.70 -9.90 8.80
C GLU A 146 1.93 -8.62 8.47
N LEU A 147 1.59 -8.39 7.19
CA LEU A 147 0.81 -7.22 6.78
C LEU A 147 -0.61 -7.20 7.37
N LYS A 148 -1.26 -8.36 7.51
CA LYS A 148 -2.59 -8.46 8.13
C LYS A 148 -2.59 -8.03 9.59
N LYS A 149 -1.47 -8.21 10.30
CA LYS A 149 -1.34 -7.83 11.72
C LYS A 149 -1.18 -6.34 11.91
N LEU A 150 -0.81 -5.60 10.86
CA LEU A 150 -0.60 -4.17 10.96
C LEU A 150 -1.90 -3.37 11.11
N ASP A 151 -3.07 -4.00 10.89
CA ASP A 151 -4.43 -3.43 10.94
C ASP A 151 -4.47 -1.92 11.22
N ILE A 152 -4.04 -1.15 10.20
CA ILE A 152 -3.53 0.23 10.34
C ILE A 152 -4.68 1.20 10.64
N TYR A 153 -5.90 0.74 10.42
CA TYR A 153 -7.13 1.47 10.64
C TYR A 153 -8.16 0.53 11.29
N PRO A 154 -8.24 0.49 12.64
CA PRO A 154 -9.26 -0.30 13.31
C PRO A 154 -10.63 0.18 12.81
N SER A 155 -11.49 -0.77 12.45
CA SER A 155 -12.85 -0.46 12.01
C SER A 155 -13.51 0.46 13.04
N THR A 156 -14.10 1.56 12.60
CA THR A 156 -14.79 2.56 13.45
C THR A 156 -16.05 2.01 14.14
N SER A 157 -16.21 0.69 14.23
CA SER A 157 -17.31 0.01 14.91
C SER A 157 -17.13 -0.12 16.43
N ASP A 158 -15.95 0.19 16.97
CA ASP A 158 -15.66 0.01 18.40
C ASP A 158 -15.91 1.29 19.23
N THR A 159 -17.02 1.97 18.95
CA THR A 159 -17.64 2.91 19.91
C THR A 159 -19.03 2.41 20.27
N ASN A 160 -19.11 1.60 21.32
CA ASN A 160 -20.31 1.38 22.12
C ASN A 160 -20.08 1.97 23.52
#